data_AF-A0ABD3SCH4-F1
#
_entry.id   AF-A0ABD3SCH4-F1
#
_cell.length_a   1.000
_cell.length_b   1.000
_cell.length_c   1.000
_cell.angle_alpha   90.00
_cell.angle_beta   90.00
_cell.angle_gamma   90.00
#
_symmetry.space_group_name_H-M   'P 1'
#
loop_
_entity.id
_entity.type
_entity.pdbx_description
1 polymer ?
#
loop_
_entity_poly.entity_id
_entity_poly.type
_entity_poly.pdbx_seq_one_letter_code
_entity_poly.pdbx_strand_id
1 'polypeptide(L)'
;MDNGNILWTFQGKQLSQSSFEAFYQFMWCPRERLTSKEEIVVIAHNMKNYEKQFNAFDEAKKQKLQLQETKGKCKNCAEFRAVMARLGEWRARQKQERMELLGGYDSEDKQNFLTKEVTIEMVLNTKDDLVY
;
A
#
# COMPACT_ATOMS: atom_id res chain seq x y z
N MET A 1 -6.41 -7.12 -25.01
CA MET A 1 -5.13 -7.02 -25.74
C MET A 1 -4.05 -6.72 -24.71
N ASP A 2 -3.08 -7.62 -24.52
CA ASP A 2 -1.92 -7.42 -23.64
C ASP A 2 -0.81 -6.66 -24.38
N ASN A 3 -1.10 -5.41 -24.73
CA ASN A 3 -0.11 -4.53 -25.33
C ASN A 3 0.67 -3.83 -24.21
N GLY A 4 2.00 -3.98 -24.16
CA GLY A 4 2.79 -3.44 -23.06
C GLY A 4 4.21 -3.98 -23.00
N ASN A 5 4.92 -3.63 -21.92
CA ASN A 5 6.23 -4.17 -21.61
C ASN A 5 6.30 -4.68 -20.15
N ILE A 6 7.17 -5.66 -19.95
CA ILE A 6 7.51 -6.18 -18.62
C ILE A 6 9.01 -6.08 -18.47
N LEU A 7 9.45 -5.34 -17.45
CA LEU A 7 10.86 -5.24 -17.09
C LEU A 7 11.19 -6.33 -16.07
N TRP A 8 12.25 -7.07 -16.37
CA TRP A 8 12.79 -8.12 -15.52
C TRP A 8 14.21 -7.77 -15.09
N THR A 9 14.60 -8.18 -13.89
CA THR A 9 16.01 -8.23 -13.51
C THR A 9 16.70 -9.38 -14.24
N PHE A 10 18.03 -9.33 -14.32
CA PHE A 10 18.82 -10.45 -14.85
C PHE A 10 18.62 -11.76 -14.05
N GLN A 11 18.17 -11.67 -12.81
CA GLN A 11 17.86 -12.82 -11.94
C GLN A 11 16.45 -13.38 -12.18
N GLY A 12 15.67 -12.79 -13.09
CA GLY A 12 14.30 -13.22 -13.39
C GLY A 12 13.24 -12.66 -12.44
N LYS A 13 13.53 -11.62 -11.67
CA LYS A 13 12.52 -10.93 -10.85
C LYS A 13 11.82 -9.85 -11.67
N GLN A 14 10.48 -9.86 -11.69
CA GLN A 14 9.71 -8.79 -12.32
C GLN A 14 9.88 -7.48 -11.54
N LEU A 15 10.27 -6.41 -12.24
CA LEU A 15 10.43 -5.06 -11.68
C LEU A 15 9.19 -4.20 -11.92
N SER A 16 8.67 -4.22 -13.14
CA SER A 16 7.49 -3.45 -13.51
C SER A 16 6.79 -4.07 -14.71
N GLN A 17 5.49 -3.86 -14.78
CA GLN A 17 4.64 -4.24 -15.90
C GLN A 17 3.81 -3.02 -16.25
N SER A 18 3.90 -2.59 -17.50
CA SER A 18 3.17 -1.43 -18.00
C SER A 18 2.37 -1.86 -19.22
N SER A 19 1.05 -1.70 -19.14
CA SER A 19 0.13 -1.96 -20.25
C SER A 19 -0.23 -0.64 -20.93
N PHE A 20 -0.21 -0.62 -22.26
CA PHE A 20 -0.54 0.53 -23.10
C PHE A 20 -1.51 0.09 -24.19
N GLU A 21 -2.51 0.91 -24.49
CA GLU A 21 -3.51 0.58 -25.51
C GLU A 21 -2.89 0.45 -26.91
N ALA A 22 -2.07 1.44 -27.30
CA ALA A 22 -1.28 1.45 -28.53
C ALA A 22 0.23 1.40 -28.22
N PHE A 23 0.76 0.20 -27.97
CA PHE A 23 2.19 -0.01 -27.72
C PHE A 23 2.95 -0.23 -29.03
N TYR A 24 3.87 0.68 -29.37
CA TYR A 24 4.68 0.58 -30.58
C TYR A 24 6.06 -0.05 -30.31
N GLN A 25 6.89 0.63 -29.53
CA GLN A 25 8.27 0.18 -29.28
C GLN A 25 8.77 0.67 -27.92
N PHE A 26 9.60 -0.15 -27.29
CA PHE A 26 10.45 0.23 -26.18
C PHE A 26 11.91 -0.08 -26.54
N MET A 27 12.79 0.92 -26.42
CA MET A 27 14.23 0.75 -26.57
C MET A 27 14.96 1.47 -25.45
N TRP A 28 16.03 0.86 -24.96
CA TRP A 28 16.95 1.52 -24.06
C TRP A 28 17.70 2.61 -24.81
N CYS A 29 17.83 3.80 -24.21
CA CYS A 29 18.74 4.82 -24.72
C CYS A 29 20.17 4.25 -24.70
N PRO A 30 20.88 4.21 -25.84
CA PRO A 30 22.26 3.74 -25.88
C PRO A 30 23.12 4.52 -24.89
N ARG A 31 23.84 3.81 -24.02
CA ARG A 31 24.76 4.41 -23.05
C ARG A 31 26.18 4.14 -23.51
N GLU A 32 26.97 5.19 -23.66
CA GLU A 32 28.41 5.06 -23.90
C GLU A 32 29.09 4.43 -22.68
N ARG A 33 30.15 3.64 -22.92
CA ARG A 33 30.94 3.09 -21.82
C ARG A 33 31.79 4.20 -21.23
N LEU A 34 31.48 4.57 -19.99
CA LEU A 34 32.17 5.65 -19.26
C LEU A 34 33.50 5.21 -18.64
N THR A 35 33.82 3.91 -18.65
CA THR A 35 34.92 3.33 -17.87
C THR A 35 36.10 2.94 -18.75
N SER A 36 37.31 3.27 -18.30
CA SER A 36 38.55 2.81 -18.94
C SER A 36 38.81 1.32 -18.65
N LYS A 37 39.68 0.68 -19.43
CA LYS A 37 40.04 -0.75 -19.20
C LYS A 37 40.68 -0.97 -17.84
N GLU A 38 41.46 0.00 -17.35
CA GLU A 38 42.16 -0.06 -16.07
C GLU A 38 41.16 0.01 -14.91
N GLU A 39 40.17 0.91 -15.00
CA GLU A 39 39.12 1.05 -13.99
C GLU A 39 38.28 -0.22 -13.84
N ILE A 40 38.01 -0.93 -14.94
CA ILE A 40 37.28 -2.20 -14.91
C ILE A 40 38.05 -3.25 -14.08
N VAL A 41 39.37 -3.31 -14.21
CA VAL A 41 40.21 -4.25 -13.42
C VAL A 41 40.17 -3.89 -11.94
N VAL A 42 40.24 -2.60 -11.61
CA VAL A 42 40.15 -2.12 -10.22
C VAL A 42 38.78 -2.41 -9.61
N ILE A 43 37.70 -2.20 -10.37
CA ILE A 43 36.33 -2.51 -9.93
C ILE A 43 36.16 -4.01 -9.71
N ALA A 44 36.65 -4.84 -10.64
CA ALA A 44 36.58 -6.29 -10.52
C ALA A 44 37.32 -6.80 -9.27
N HIS A 45 38.48 -6.22 -8.96
CA HIS A 45 39.24 -6.57 -7.76
C HIS A 45 38.50 -6.18 -6.46
N ASN A 46 37.84 -5.02 -6.45
CA ASN A 46 37.17 -4.46 -5.28
C ASN A 46 35.65 -4.73 -5.23
N MET A 47 35.14 -5.68 -6.02
CA MET A 47 33.71 -5.89 -6.23
C MET A 47 32.92 -6.05 -4.93
N LYS A 48 33.45 -6.83 -3.97
CA LYS A 48 32.79 -7.07 -2.66
C LYS A 48 32.67 -5.82 -1.80
N ASN A 49 33.62 -4.88 -1.92
CA ASN A 49 33.58 -3.62 -1.16
C ASN A 49 32.49 -2.71 -1.72
N TYR A 50 32.42 -2.61 -3.05
CA TYR A 50 31.37 -1.85 -3.73
C TYR A 50 29.98 -2.45 -3.48
N GLU A 51 29.85 -3.77 -3.54
CA GLU A 51 28.59 -4.46 -3.22
C GLU A 51 28.06 -4.06 -1.84
N LYS A 52 28.90 -4.12 -0.80
CA LYS A 52 28.50 -3.71 0.56
C LYS A 52 28.10 -2.24 0.63
N GLN A 53 28.88 -1.35 -0.01
CA GLN A 53 28.60 0.08 0.01
C GLN A 53 27.28 0.43 -0.70
N PHE A 54 27.05 -0.13 -1.89
CA PHE A 54 25.84 0.13 -2.67
C PHE A 54 24.60 -0.50 -2.02
N ASN A 55 24.70 -1.71 -1.48
CA ASN A 55 23.60 -2.33 -0.76
C ASN A 55 23.20 -1.49 0.46
N ALA A 56 24.17 -1.02 1.25
CA ALA A 56 23.89 -0.15 2.40
C ALA A 56 23.25 1.18 1.97
N PHE A 57 23.71 1.77 0.87
CA PHE A 57 23.13 3.01 0.33
C PHE A 57 21.69 2.80 -0.16
N ASP A 58 21.43 1.70 -0.87
CA ASP A 58 20.09 1.37 -1.37
C ASP A 58 19.12 1.07 -0.23
N GLU A 59 19.55 0.37 0.81
CA GLU A 59 18.76 0.15 2.02
C GLU A 59 18.44 1.46 2.73
N ALA A 60 19.44 2.32 2.94
CA ALA A 60 19.23 3.64 3.54
C ALA A 60 18.26 4.50 2.71
N LYS A 61 18.36 4.45 1.38
CA LYS A 61 17.43 5.17 0.48
C LYS A 61 16.01 4.63 0.59
N LYS A 62 15.82 3.31 0.64
CA LYS A 62 14.50 2.68 0.85
C LYS A 62 13.90 3.09 2.20
N GLN A 63 14.69 3.03 3.28
CA GLN A 63 14.25 3.43 4.62
C GLN A 63 13.84 4.91 4.64
N LYS A 64 14.62 5.80 3.99
CA LYS A 64 14.29 7.22 3.88
C LYS A 64 12.98 7.45 3.16
N LEU A 65 12.74 6.76 2.04
CA LEU A 65 11.49 6.87 1.28
C LEU A 65 10.29 6.40 2.11
N GLN A 66 10.40 5.23 2.75
CA GLN A 66 9.36 4.71 3.64
C GLN A 66 9.06 5.68 4.79
N LEU A 67 10.10 6.25 5.41
CA LEU A 67 9.93 7.22 6.48
C LEU A 67 9.21 8.48 5.98
N GLN A 68 9.55 8.99 4.79
CA GLN A 68 8.87 10.14 4.21
C GLN A 68 7.37 9.85 3.93
N GLU A 69 7.05 8.71 3.34
CA GLU A 69 5.67 8.30 3.08
C GLU A 69 4.87 8.08 4.38
N THR A 70 5.55 7.59 5.41
CA THR A 70 4.92 7.17 6.66
C THR A 70 4.81 8.31 7.67
N LYS A 71 5.70 9.31 7.65
CA LYS A 71 5.73 10.40 8.62
C LYS A 71 4.40 11.18 8.70
N GLY A 72 3.79 11.47 7.54
CA GLY A 72 2.47 12.11 7.49
C GLY A 72 1.35 11.20 8.00
N LYS A 73 1.37 9.93 7.60
CA LYS A 73 0.35 8.93 8.00
C LYS A 73 0.39 8.65 9.50
N CYS A 74 1.58 8.47 10.08
CA CYS A 74 1.74 8.21 11.51
C CYS A 74 1.23 9.38 12.36
N LYS A 75 1.51 10.62 11.96
CA LYS A 75 1.01 11.81 12.66
C LYS A 75 -0.52 11.83 12.64
N ASN A 76 -1.13 11.69 11.46
CA ASN A 76 -2.58 11.71 11.31
C ASN A 76 -3.25 10.56 12.09
N CYS A 77 -2.68 9.35 12.03
CA CYS A 77 -3.17 8.21 12.80
C CYS A 77 -3.06 8.44 14.31
N ALA A 78 -1.98 9.05 14.79
CA ALA A 78 -1.80 9.37 16.20
C ALA A 78 -2.81 10.43 16.67
N GLU A 79 -3.00 11.50 15.89
CA GLU A 79 -4.00 12.55 16.17
C GLU A 79 -5.41 11.97 16.19
N PHE A 80 -5.76 11.15 15.19
CA PHE A 80 -7.06 10.47 15.14
C PHE A 80 -7.28 9.56 16.36
N ARG A 81 -6.29 8.74 16.72
CA ARG A 81 -6.37 7.88 17.91
C ARG A 81 -6.53 8.68 19.19
N ALA A 82 -5.84 9.81 19.33
CA ALA A 82 -5.96 10.69 20.49
C ALA A 82 -7.37 11.31 20.58
N VAL A 83 -7.94 11.75 19.46
CA VAL A 83 -9.32 12.25 19.40
C VAL A 83 -10.32 11.15 19.76
N MET A 84 -10.17 9.95 19.19
CA MET A 84 -11.05 8.82 19.49
C MET A 84 -10.97 8.41 20.96
N ALA A 85 -9.77 8.39 21.56
CA ALA A 85 -9.60 8.10 22.98
C ALA A 85 -10.29 9.15 23.86
N ARG A 86 -10.07 10.44 23.60
CA ARG A 86 -10.74 11.55 24.31
C ARG A 86 -12.26 11.46 24.20
N LEU A 87 -12.78 11.21 23.00
CA LEU A 87 -14.22 11.03 22.78
C LEU A 87 -14.75 9.81 23.50
N GLY A 88 -13.99 8.70 23.51
CA GLY A 88 -14.32 7.49 24.26
C GLY A 88 -14.41 7.73 25.77
N GLU A 89 -13.46 8.44 26.36
CA GLU A 89 -13.49 8.82 27.78
C GLU A 89 -14.65 9.76 28.10
N TRP A 90 -14.92 10.74 27.25
CA TRP A 90 -16.08 11.62 27.40
C TRP A 90 -17.40 10.84 27.30
N ARG A 91 -17.51 9.94 26.31
CA ARG A 91 -18.64 9.03 26.11
C ARG A 91 -18.83 8.10 27.32
N ALA A 92 -17.75 7.58 27.91
CA ALA A 92 -17.81 6.70 29.07
C ALA A 92 -18.31 7.45 30.32
N ARG A 93 -17.84 8.69 30.56
CA ARG A 93 -18.33 9.52 31.68
C ARG A 93 -19.82 9.82 31.61
N GLN A 94 -20.35 9.93 30.39
CA GLN A 94 -21.76 10.24 30.13
C GLN A 94 -22.63 8.99 30.05
N LYS A 95 -22.09 7.79 30.31
CA LYS A 95 -22.84 6.54 30.19
C LYS A 95 -24.08 6.52 31.07
N GLN A 96 -23.95 6.90 32.34
CA GLN A 96 -25.05 6.87 33.31
C GLN A 96 -26.21 7.80 32.90
N GLU A 97 -25.89 9.05 32.58
CA GLU A 97 -26.85 10.05 32.10
C GLU A 97 -27.55 9.60 30.81
N ARG A 98 -26.82 8.99 29.86
CA ARG A 98 -27.43 8.41 28.66
C ARG A 98 -28.39 7.26 28.96
N MET A 99 -28.01 6.35 29.87
CA MET A 99 -28.88 5.24 30.25
C MET A 99 -30.16 5.74 30.92
N GLU A 100 -30.06 6.75 31.79
CA GLU A 100 -31.22 7.39 32.43
C GLU A 100 -32.18 8.00 31.41
N LEU A 101 -31.67 8.72 30.40
CA LEU A 101 -32.46 9.25 29.29
C LEU A 101 -33.15 8.17 28.44
N LEU A 102 -32.59 6.95 28.43
CA LEU A 102 -33.15 5.77 27.74
C LEU A 102 -34.00 4.89 28.68
N GLY A 103 -34.43 5.41 29.83
CA GLY A 103 -35.26 4.67 30.78
C GLY A 103 -34.55 3.47 31.44
N GLY A 104 -33.23 3.54 31.56
CA GLY A 104 -32.38 2.49 32.14
C GLY A 104 -31.83 1.48 31.14
N TYR A 105 -32.11 1.62 29.83
CA TYR A 105 -31.61 0.71 28.80
C TYR A 105 -30.20 1.08 28.34
N ASP A 106 -29.25 0.15 28.44
CA ASP A 106 -27.88 0.32 27.92
C ASP A 106 -27.82 -0.06 26.44
N SER A 107 -27.98 0.95 25.57
CA SER A 107 -27.93 0.77 24.12
C SER A 107 -26.54 0.40 23.57
N GLU A 108 -25.48 0.39 24.38
CA GLU A 108 -24.12 0.07 23.93
C GLU A 108 -23.65 -1.31 24.40
N ASP A 109 -24.40 -1.97 25.28
CA ASP A 109 -24.12 -3.36 25.68
C ASP A 109 -24.49 -4.32 24.55
N LYS A 110 -23.48 -5.05 24.06
CA LYS A 110 -23.63 -6.04 23.00
C LYS A 110 -24.60 -7.17 23.37
N GLN A 111 -24.78 -7.47 24.66
CA GLN A 111 -25.73 -8.48 25.10
C GLN A 111 -27.19 -8.07 24.87
N ASN A 112 -27.46 -6.77 24.76
CA ASN A 112 -28.80 -6.25 24.49
C ASN A 112 -29.20 -6.31 23.00
N PHE A 113 -28.28 -6.70 22.11
CA PHE A 113 -28.55 -6.83 20.69
C PHE A 113 -28.81 -8.28 20.29
N LEU A 114 -29.88 -8.48 19.50
CA LEU A 114 -30.12 -9.75 18.83
C LEU A 114 -29.45 -9.72 17.45
N THR A 115 -28.32 -10.42 17.29
CA THR A 115 -27.66 -10.54 15.99
C THR A 115 -28.49 -11.45 15.08
N LYS A 116 -28.98 -10.92 13.96
CA LYS A 116 -29.68 -11.68 12.92
C LYS A 116 -28.84 -11.69 11.64
N GLU A 117 -28.46 -12.87 11.17
CA GLU A 117 -27.88 -13.03 9.84
C GLU A 117 -28.98 -13.01 8.79
N VAL A 118 -28.85 -12.13 7.78
CA VAL A 118 -29.79 -12.02 6.67
C VAL A 118 -29.00 -12.09 5.37
N THR A 119 -29.27 -13.13 4.58
CA THR A 119 -28.74 -13.26 3.22
C THR A 119 -29.63 -12.45 2.28
N ILE A 120 -29.07 -11.44 1.63
CA ILE A 120 -29.75 -10.62 0.64
C ILE A 120 -29.18 -10.97 -0.73
N GLU A 121 -29.94 -11.69 -1.54
CA GLU A 121 -29.58 -11.96 -2.93
C GLU A 121 -30.00 -10.76 -3.79
N MET A 122 -29.03 -10.17 -4.49
CA MET A 122 -29.23 -9.00 -5.34
C MET A 122 -28.73 -9.31 -6.74
N VAL A 123 -29.62 -9.22 -7.73
CA VAL A 123 -29.26 -9.43 -9.15
C VAL A 123 -28.43 -8.24 -9.61
N LEU A 124 -27.15 -8.48 -9.93
CA LEU A 124 -26.21 -7.42 -10.31
C LEU A 124 -26.36 -6.97 -11.77
N ASN A 125 -26.85 -7.83 -12.65
CA ASN A 125 -27.00 -7.53 -14.08
C ASN A 125 -27.96 -8.52 -14.76
N THR A 126 -28.90 -8.01 -15.56
CA THR A 126 -29.79 -8.80 -16.43
C THR A 126 -29.44 -8.48 -17.87
N LYS A 127 -29.14 -9.51 -18.68
CA LYS A 127 -28.95 -9.36 -20.13
C LYS A 127 -30.19 -9.88 -20.85
N ASP A 128 -30.89 -9.00 -21.55
CA ASP A 128 -31.97 -9.39 -22.46
C ASP A 128 -31.38 -9.64 -23.85
N ASP A 129 -31.29 -10.91 -24.24
CA ASP A 129 -30.92 -11.27 -25.61
C ASP A 129 -32.18 -11.22 -26.49
N LEU A 130 -32.18 -10.32 -27.47
CA LEU A 130 -33.19 -10.26 -28.52
C LEU A 130 -32.99 -11.43 -29.49
N VAL A 131 -33.91 -12.41 -29.44
CA VAL A 131 -33.99 -13.47 -30.45
C VAL A 131 -34.65 -12.88 -31.70
N TYR A 132 -33.89 -12.78 -32.79
CA TYR A 132 -34.38 -12.41 -34.13
C TYR A 132 -34.98 -13.61 -34.85
#